data_AF-A0A6P0NDE4-F1
#
_entry.id   AF-A0A6P0NDE4-F1
#
_cell.length_a   1.000
_cell.length_b   1.000
_cell.length_c   1.000
_cell.angle_alpha   90.00
_cell.angle_beta   90.00
_cell.angle_gamma   90.00
#
_symmetry.space_group_name_H-M   'P 1'
#
loop_
_entity.id
_entity.type
_entity.pdbx_description
1 polymer ?
#
loop_
_entity_poly.entity_id
_entity_poly.type
_entity_poly.pdbx_seq_one_letter_code
_entity_poly.pdbx_strand_id
1 'polypeptide(L)'
;MSNIYVFHQGRGDSGWLWYNVFDGSEWVGDQQVPKTGMTGDPSAVVYNDLLYVFHQGRGDSGWLWYNVFDGNEWAGDQEIGNTGITAGPSAVVYNDLLYVFHQGRGDSGWLWYNVFDGNEWAGDKEVAKTGITSSPS
;
A
#
# COMPACT_ATOMS: atom_id res chain seq x y z
N MET A 1 -10.01 10.61 21.05
CA MET A 1 -9.26 11.38 20.02
C MET A 1 -8.79 10.37 19.00
N SER A 2 -8.92 10.69 17.71
CA SER A 2 -8.50 9.79 16.63
C SER A 2 -7.07 10.13 16.22
N ASN A 3 -6.23 9.11 16.06
CA ASN A 3 -4.85 9.27 15.62
C ASN A 3 -4.78 9.50 14.11
N ILE A 4 -3.79 10.27 13.64
CA ILE A 4 -3.42 10.33 12.22
C ILE A 4 -2.13 9.52 12.03
N TYR A 5 -2.15 8.58 11.11
CA TYR A 5 -0.99 7.79 10.72
C TYR A 5 -0.44 8.31 9.39
N VAL A 6 0.89 8.47 9.30
CA VAL A 6 1.59 8.80 8.07
C VAL A 6 2.61 7.72 7.79
N PHE A 7 2.57 7.13 6.59
CA PHE A 7 3.46 6.07 6.15
C PHE A 7 4.49 6.61 5.16
N HIS A 8 5.73 6.14 5.27
CA HIS A 8 6.83 6.64 4.46
C HIS A 8 8.01 5.67 4.40
N GLN A 9 8.91 5.93 3.47
CA GLN A 9 10.22 5.27 3.43
C GLN A 9 11.11 5.76 4.55
N GLY A 10 11.84 4.83 5.17
CA GLY A 10 12.84 5.17 6.18
C GLY A 10 13.99 5.97 5.59
N ARG A 11 14.54 6.89 6.38
CA ARG A 11 15.64 7.79 6.00
C ARG A 11 16.80 7.07 5.30
N GLY A 12 17.33 7.69 4.24
CA GLY A 12 18.48 7.18 3.50
C GLY A 12 18.18 5.93 2.69
N ASP A 13 16.95 5.81 2.19
CA ASP A 13 16.49 4.70 1.35
C ASP A 13 16.72 3.34 1.97
N SER A 14 16.38 3.22 3.27
CA SER A 14 16.61 1.99 4.03
C SER A 14 15.88 0.75 3.47
N GLY A 15 14.90 0.97 2.60
CA GLY A 15 14.05 -0.07 2.00
C GLY A 15 13.06 -0.68 2.99
N TRP A 16 12.78 0.02 4.09
CA TRP A 16 11.82 -0.38 5.12
C TRP A 16 10.64 0.60 5.16
N LEU A 17 9.46 0.07 5.46
CA LEU A 17 8.26 0.86 5.72
C LEU A 17 8.29 1.40 7.16
N TRP A 18 8.10 2.71 7.29
CA TRP A 18 8.01 3.43 8.55
C TRP A 18 6.69 4.19 8.65
N TYR A 19 6.30 4.53 9.87
CA TYR A 19 5.17 5.39 10.13
C TYR A 19 5.42 6.31 11.32
N ASN A 20 4.71 7.43 11.33
CA ASN A 20 4.62 8.33 12.47
C ASN A 20 3.15 8.57 12.82
N VAL A 21 2.87 8.91 14.07
CA VAL A 21 1.51 9.07 14.59
C VAL A 21 1.36 10.46 15.19
N PHE A 22 0.32 11.18 14.76
CA PHE A 22 -0.15 12.37 15.44
C PHE A 22 -1.29 12.00 16.38
N ASP A 23 -1.11 12.24 17.68
CA ASP A 23 -2.06 11.83 18.73
C ASP A 23 -3.18 12.86 19.00
N GLY A 24 -3.20 13.94 18.21
CA GLY A 24 -4.08 15.10 18.41
C GLY A 24 -3.36 16.31 19.00
N SER A 25 -2.14 16.14 19.51
CA SER A 25 -1.32 17.20 20.11
C SER A 25 0.09 17.27 19.50
N GLU A 26 0.75 16.12 19.33
CA GLU A 26 2.12 16.04 18.83
C GLU A 26 2.35 14.82 17.93
N TRP A 27 3.47 14.87 17.21
CA TRP A 27 4.00 13.70 16.50
C TRP A 27 4.84 12.88 17.47
N VAL A 28 4.48 11.62 17.67
CA VAL A 28 5.06 10.77 18.71
C VAL A 28 6.38 10.10 18.31
N GLY A 29 6.79 10.27 17.04
CA GLY A 29 8.06 9.78 16.51
C GLY A 29 7.93 8.57 15.59
N ASP A 30 8.97 8.37 14.76
CA ASP A 30 9.00 7.33 13.73
C ASP A 30 9.08 5.92 14.34
N GLN A 31 8.26 5.03 13.81
CA GLN A 31 8.19 3.61 14.14
C GLN A 31 8.31 2.78 12.87
N GLN A 32 9.10 1.71 12.92
CA GLN A 32 9.22 0.81 11.78
C GLN A 32 8.05 -0.18 11.78
N VAL A 33 7.44 -0.42 10.61
CA VAL A 33 6.50 -1.53 10.45
C VAL A 33 7.31 -2.84 10.52
N PRO A 34 6.97 -3.76 11.46
CA PRO A 34 7.81 -4.93 11.71
C PRO A 34 8.02 -5.80 10.47
N LYS A 35 9.30 -5.97 10.09
CA LYS A 35 9.73 -6.83 8.97
C LYS A 35 9.10 -6.51 7.60
N THR A 36 8.56 -5.30 7.41
CA THR A 36 7.94 -4.89 6.13
C THR A 36 8.90 -4.07 5.31
N GLY A 37 9.39 -4.68 4.23
CA GLY A 37 10.32 -4.06 3.30
C GLY A 37 9.59 -3.53 2.08
N MET A 38 10.01 -2.37 1.57
CA MET A 38 9.37 -1.77 0.41
C MET A 38 10.35 -1.06 -0.52
N THR A 39 9.86 -0.81 -1.72
CA THR A 39 10.42 0.19 -2.63
C THR A 39 9.29 1.10 -3.12
N GLY A 40 9.61 2.34 -3.48
CA GLY A 40 8.61 3.34 -3.89
C GLY A 40 7.78 3.88 -2.73
N ASP A 41 6.68 4.54 -3.08
CA ASP A 41 5.79 5.18 -2.11
C ASP A 41 4.70 4.20 -1.63
N PRO A 42 4.39 4.16 -0.31
CA PRO A 42 3.27 3.37 0.20
C PRO A 42 1.93 4.10 0.04
N SER A 43 0.83 3.35 0.08
CA SER A 43 -0.53 3.88 0.15
C SER A 43 -1.30 3.22 1.28
N ALA A 44 -1.92 4.02 2.15
CA ALA A 44 -2.68 3.53 3.29
C ALA A 44 -4.18 3.84 3.17
N VAL A 45 -5.03 2.92 3.66
CA VAL A 45 -6.48 3.07 3.66
C VAL A 45 -7.09 2.30 4.83
N VAL A 46 -8.17 2.84 5.41
CA VAL A 46 -8.96 2.14 6.43
C VAL A 46 -10.06 1.34 5.76
N TYR A 47 -10.15 0.05 6.06
CA TYR A 47 -11.16 -0.88 5.56
C TYR A 47 -11.57 -1.83 6.69
N ASN A 48 -12.87 -1.91 6.99
CA ASN A 48 -13.42 -2.71 8.10
C ASN A 48 -12.70 -2.46 9.43
N ASP A 49 -12.50 -1.18 9.78
CA ASP A 49 -11.79 -0.72 10.99
C ASP A 49 -10.32 -1.15 11.11
N LEU A 50 -9.75 -1.73 10.06
CA LEU A 50 -8.34 -2.09 9.95
C LEU A 50 -7.61 -1.12 9.03
N LEU A 51 -6.35 -0.84 9.34
CA LEU A 51 -5.47 -0.01 8.52
C LEU A 51 -4.63 -0.89 7.60
N TYR A 52 -4.91 -0.83 6.30
CA TYR A 52 -4.15 -1.51 5.26
C TYR A 52 -3.10 -0.56 4.70
N VAL A 53 -1.88 -1.05 4.50
CA VAL A 53 -0.79 -0.28 3.87
C VAL A 53 -0.20 -1.08 2.72
N PHE A 54 -0.40 -0.59 1.51
CA PHE A 54 0.05 -1.18 0.25
C PHE A 54 1.37 -0.58 -0.18
N HIS A 55 2.23 -1.40 -0.78
CA HIS A 55 3.54 -0.96 -1.27
C HIS A 55 4.08 -1.94 -2.32
N GLN A 56 5.05 -1.50 -3.12
CA GLN A 56 5.86 -2.43 -3.88
C GLN A 56 6.85 -3.13 -2.93
N GLY A 57 7.07 -4.44 -3.13
CA GLY A 57 7.99 -5.21 -2.29
C GLY A 57 9.44 -4.75 -2.42
N ARG A 58 10.22 -5.00 -1.37
CA ARG A 58 11.63 -4.57 -1.25
C ARG A 58 12.51 -4.98 -2.43
N GLY A 59 13.42 -4.08 -2.81
CA GLY A 59 14.45 -4.36 -3.80
C GLY A 59 13.89 -4.45 -5.22
N ASP A 60 12.88 -3.62 -5.51
CA ASP A 60 12.21 -3.58 -6.81
C ASP A 60 11.64 -4.93 -7.22
N SER A 61 11.01 -5.66 -6.29
CA SER A 61 10.48 -7.01 -6.54
C SER A 61 9.49 -7.05 -7.71
N GLY A 62 8.83 -5.91 -7.95
CA GLY A 62 7.84 -5.75 -9.01
C GLY A 62 6.47 -6.32 -8.65
N TRP A 63 6.24 -6.61 -7.37
CA TRP A 63 5.01 -7.20 -6.85
C TRP A 63 4.37 -6.27 -5.83
N LEU A 64 3.04 -6.30 -5.80
CA LEU A 64 2.23 -5.55 -4.84
C LEU A 64 2.10 -6.33 -3.53
N TRP A 65 2.43 -5.66 -2.42
CA TRP A 65 2.41 -6.21 -1.07
C TRP A 65 1.54 -5.32 -0.17
N TYR A 66 1.12 -5.87 0.96
CA TYR A 66 0.45 -5.12 2.01
C TYR A 66 0.73 -5.68 3.40
N ASN A 67 0.61 -4.81 4.40
CA ASN A 67 0.52 -5.19 5.80
C ASN A 67 -0.74 -4.54 6.42
N VAL A 68 -1.27 -5.16 7.48
CA VAL A 68 -2.53 -4.76 8.11
C VAL A 68 -2.29 -4.50 9.59
N PHE A 69 -2.80 -3.38 10.08
CA PHE A 69 -2.75 -2.99 11.50
C PHE A 69 -4.16 -2.93 12.09
N ASP A 70 -4.36 -3.60 13.22
CA ASP A 70 -5.66 -3.68 13.90
C ASP A 70 -5.86 -2.65 15.04
N GLY A 71 -4.89 -1.74 15.20
CA GLY A 71 -4.84 -0.80 16.32
C GLY A 71 -3.89 -1.21 17.44
N ASN A 72 -3.48 -2.48 17.48
CA ASN A 72 -2.56 -3.04 18.47
C ASN A 72 -1.37 -3.77 17.82
N GLU A 73 -1.63 -4.61 16.82
CA GLU A 73 -0.66 -5.50 16.20
C GLU A 73 -0.68 -5.42 14.67
N TRP A 74 0.49 -5.71 14.09
CA TRP A 74 0.67 -5.85 12.65
C TRP A 74 0.54 -7.32 12.25
N ALA A 75 -0.31 -7.62 11.27
CA ALA A 75 -0.57 -8.97 10.80
C ALA A 75 0.65 -9.62 10.10
N GLY A 76 1.57 -8.81 9.60
CA GLY A 76 2.75 -9.23 8.83
C GLY A 76 2.59 -8.96 7.34
N ASP A 77 3.73 -8.89 6.66
CA ASP A 77 3.83 -8.51 5.24
C ASP A 77 3.31 -9.63 4.33
N GLN A 78 2.40 -9.30 3.40
CA GLN A 78 1.67 -10.24 2.55
C GLN A 78 1.75 -9.81 1.08
N GLU A 79 2.15 -10.71 0.20
CA GLU A 79 2.12 -10.49 -1.25
C GLU A 79 0.69 -10.68 -1.79
N ILE A 80 0.24 -9.78 -2.66
CA ILE A 80 -0.95 -9.99 -3.48
C ILE A 80 -0.52 -10.79 -4.72
N GLY A 81 -0.83 -12.08 -4.69
CA GLY A 81 -0.43 -13.02 -5.74
C GLY A 81 -0.79 -12.53 -7.15
N ASN A 82 0.15 -12.68 -8.08
CA ASN A 82 0.01 -12.32 -9.49
C ASN A 82 -0.36 -10.85 -9.76
N THR A 83 -0.08 -9.92 -8.85
CA THR A 83 -0.34 -8.48 -9.04
C THR A 83 0.97 -7.71 -9.15
N GLY A 84 1.31 -7.34 -10.38
CA GLY A 84 2.61 -6.77 -10.72
C GLY A 84 2.57 -5.25 -10.84
N ILE A 85 3.57 -4.58 -10.26
CA ILE A 85 3.62 -3.12 -10.12
C ILE A 85 5.03 -2.57 -10.39
N THR A 86 5.14 -1.32 -10.85
CA THR A 86 6.44 -0.62 -11.02
C THR A 86 6.56 0.75 -10.35
N ALA A 87 5.51 1.20 -9.66
CA ALA A 87 5.50 2.47 -8.93
C ALA A 87 4.71 2.33 -7.60
N GLY A 88 4.53 3.42 -6.85
CA GLY A 88 3.68 3.39 -5.66
C GLY A 88 2.22 3.07 -6.02
N PRO A 89 1.51 2.21 -5.26
CA PRO A 89 0.08 1.99 -5.45
C PRO A 89 -0.77 3.15 -4.91
N SER A 90 -2.06 3.17 -5.24
CA SER A 90 -3.07 4.04 -4.62
C SER A 90 -4.30 3.22 -4.24
N ALA A 91 -4.67 3.25 -2.97
CA ALA A 91 -5.75 2.43 -2.42
C ALA A 91 -6.96 3.29 -2.00
N VAL A 92 -8.15 2.80 -2.28
CA VAL A 92 -9.42 3.48 -1.94
C VAL A 92 -10.52 2.47 -1.67
N VAL A 93 -11.43 2.81 -0.75
CA VAL A 93 -12.64 2.02 -0.50
C VAL A 93 -13.81 2.60 -1.30
N TYR A 94 -14.52 1.74 -2.02
CA TYR A 94 -15.71 2.09 -2.77
C TYR A 94 -16.72 0.94 -2.71
N ASN A 95 -17.95 1.24 -2.26
CA ASN A 95 -19.03 0.25 -2.09
C ASN A 95 -18.59 -0.99 -1.29
N ASP A 96 -17.96 -0.78 -0.12
CA ASP A 96 -17.48 -1.83 0.79
C ASP A 96 -16.45 -2.79 0.16
N LEU A 97 -15.83 -2.39 -0.96
CA LEU A 97 -14.72 -3.06 -1.58
C LEU A 97 -13.47 -2.19 -1.50
N LEU A 98 -12.32 -2.83 -1.32
CA LEU A 98 -11.03 -2.17 -1.32
C LEU A 98 -10.38 -2.32 -2.71
N TYR A 99 -10.15 -1.19 -3.37
CA TYR A 99 -9.49 -1.10 -4.67
C TYR A 99 -8.05 -0.66 -4.47
N VAL A 100 -7.12 -1.28 -5.18
CA VAL A 100 -5.71 -0.84 -5.23
C VAL A 100 -5.32 -0.64 -6.68
N PHE A 101 -5.12 0.62 -7.05
CA PHE A 101 -4.69 1.05 -8.38
C PHE A 101 -3.17 1.13 -8.45
N HIS A 102 -2.61 0.81 -9.62
CA HIS A 102 -1.16 0.82 -9.81
C HIS A 102 -0.76 0.90 -11.28
N GLN A 103 0.50 1.26 -11.53
CA GLN A 103 1.11 1.05 -12.83
C GLN A 103 1.37 -0.44 -13.04
N GLY A 104 0.96 -0.99 -14.19
CA GLY A 104 1.17 -2.39 -14.50
C GLY A 104 2.65 -2.74 -14.70
N ARG A 105 3.01 -3.98 -14.35
CA ARG A 105 4.38 -4.52 -14.39
C ARG A 105 5.17 -4.19 -15.67
N GLY A 106 6.48 -4.00 -15.52
CA GLY A 106 7.41 -3.79 -16.63
C GLY A 106 7.25 -2.42 -17.31
N ASP A 107 6.81 -1.41 -16.54
CA ASP A 107 6.54 -0.06 -17.03
C ASP A 107 5.60 -0.08 -18.23
N SER A 108 4.54 -0.88 -18.13
CA SER A 108 3.55 -1.09 -19.18
C SER A 108 2.94 0.20 -19.73
N GLY A 109 2.99 1.28 -18.95
CA GLY A 109 2.38 2.57 -19.29
C GLY A 109 0.87 2.60 -19.07
N TRP A 110 0.29 1.55 -18.48
CA TRP A 110 -1.15 1.40 -18.28
C TRP A 110 -1.51 1.35 -16.79
N LEU A 111 -2.70 1.83 -16.48
CA LEU A 111 -3.29 1.76 -15.16
C LEU A 111 -3.96 0.39 -14.97
N TRP A 112 -3.65 -0.24 -13.85
CA TRP A 112 -4.20 -1.52 -13.43
C TRP A 112 -4.80 -1.40 -12.03
N TYR A 113 -5.62 -2.37 -11.65
CA TYR A 113 -6.17 -2.46 -10.32
C TYR A 113 -6.48 -3.90 -9.91
N ASN A 114 -6.40 -4.16 -8.61
CA ASN A 114 -6.96 -5.36 -7.98
C ASN A 114 -8.00 -4.95 -6.92
N VAL A 115 -8.93 -5.84 -6.60
CA VAL A 115 -10.06 -5.57 -5.71
C VAL A 115 -10.14 -6.65 -4.64
N PHE A 116 -10.31 -6.23 -3.40
CA PHE A 116 -10.52 -7.10 -2.25
C PHE A 116 -11.93 -6.91 -1.69
N ASP A 117 -12.63 -8.01 -1.42
CA ASP A 117 -14.02 -8.02 -0.91
C ASP A 117 -14.15 -8.28 0.59
N GLY A 118 -13.02 -8.34 1.30
CA GLY A 118 -12.95 -8.76 2.71
C GLY A 118 -12.51 -10.21 2.90
N ASN A 119 -12.55 -11.04 1.86
CA ASN A 119 -12.17 -12.44 1.90
C ASN A 119 -11.11 -12.80 0.84
N GLU A 120 -11.29 -12.34 -0.40
CA GLU A 120 -10.43 -12.70 -1.52
C GLU A 120 -10.10 -11.54 -2.45
N TRP A 121 -8.97 -11.67 -3.14
CA TRP A 121 -8.55 -10.76 -4.20
C TRP A 121 -9.11 -11.24 -5.54
N ALA A 122 -9.81 -10.35 -6.25
CA ALA A 122 -10.48 -10.66 -7.51
C ALA A 122 -9.53 -10.89 -8.70
N GLY A 123 -8.25 -10.57 -8.53
CA GLY A 123 -7.22 -10.64 -9.57
C GLY A 123 -7.02 -9.32 -10.31
N ASP A 124 -5.81 -9.17 -10.84
CA ASP A 124 -5.32 -7.93 -11.47
C ASP A 124 -6.03 -7.65 -12.81
N LYS A 125 -6.44 -6.39 -13.02
CA LYS A 125 -7.25 -5.95 -14.16
C LYS A 125 -6.74 -4.62 -14.69
N GLU A 126 -6.59 -4.53 -16.01
CA GLU A 126 -6.28 -3.26 -16.66
C GLU A 126 -7.51 -2.33 -16.63
N VAL A 127 -7.30 -1.06 -16.29
CA VAL A 127 -8.29 0.00 -16.54
C VAL A 127 -8.22 0.35 -18.02
N ALA A 128 -9.20 -0.16 -18.78
CA ALA A 128 -9.22 -0.05 -20.22
C ALA A 128 -9.00 1.39 -20.72
N LYS A 129 -8.02 1.55 -21.61
CA LYS A 129 -7.69 2.82 -22.29
C LYS A 129 -7.20 3.93 -21.37
N THR A 130 -6.63 3.59 -20.21
CA THR A 130 -6.09 4.57 -19.26
C THR A 130 -4.58 4.41 -19.13
N GLY A 131 -3.84 5.30 -19.80
CA GLY A 131 -2.37 5.35 -19.72
C GLY A 131 -1.89 6.18 -18.53
N ILE A 132 -0.79 5.77 -17.90
CA ILE A 132 -0.13 6.47 -16.79
C ILE A 132 1.40 6.38 -16.91
N THR A 133 2.10 7.36 -16.38
CA THR A 133 3.58 7.46 -16.44
C THR A 133 4.27 7.18 -15.10
N SER A 134 3.51 7.08 -14.00
CA SER A 134 4.01 6.95 -12.64
C SER A 134 2.90 6.44 -11.70
N SER A 135 3.13 6.50 -10.39
CA SER A 135 2.13 6.20 -9.35
C SER A 135 0.80 6.94 -9.60
N PRO A 136 -0.35 6.25 -9.54
CA PRO A 136 -1.65 6.91 -9.44
C PRO A 136 -1.80 7.59 -8.06
N SER A 137 -2.63 8.64 -7.98
CA SER A 137 -2.89 9.38 -6.74
C SER A 137 -4.31 9.90 -6.69
#